data_AF-A0A849RAS6-F1
#
_entry.id   AF-A0A849RAS6-F1
#
_cell.length_a   1.000
_cell.length_b   1.000
_cell.length_c   1.000
_cell.angle_alpha   90.00
_cell.angle_beta   90.00
_cell.angle_gamma   90.00
#
_symmetry.space_group_name_H-M   'P 1'
#
loop_
_entity.id
_entity.type
_entity.pdbx_description
1 polymer ?
#
loop_
_entity_poly.entity_id
_entity_poly.type
_entity_poly.pdbx_seq_one_letter_code
_entity_poly.pdbx_strand_id
1 'polypeptide(L)' 'MAIKSSTFGRVELSGEDAARFIKHINEDKANPLALAALARGRKISERVKKGEAFKLKRDA' A
#
# COMPACT_ATOMS: atom_id res chain seq x y z
N MET A 1 14.77 -11.87 10.67
CA MET A 1 13.77 -10.80 10.91
C MET A 1 14.13 -10.11 12.22
N ALA A 2 14.77 -8.94 12.16
CA ALA A 2 15.18 -8.19 13.35
C ALA A 2 14.68 -6.74 13.22
N ILE A 3 13.36 -6.58 13.37
CA ILE A 3 12.76 -5.25 13.48
C ILE A 3 13.09 -4.74 14.88
N LYS A 4 13.99 -3.76 14.98
CA LYS A 4 14.28 -3.09 16.25
C LYS A 4 13.27 -1.95 16.40
N SER A 5 12.35 -2.06 17.35
CA SER A 5 11.43 -0.97 17.72
C SER A 5 11.92 -0.29 18.99
N SER A 6 12.18 1.01 18.94
CA SER A 6 12.39 1.87 20.12
C SER A 6 11.04 2.32 20.70
N THR A 7 10.98 2.70 21.98
CA THR A 7 9.77 3.22 22.65
C THR A 7 9.25 4.52 22.02
N PHE A 8 10.12 5.27 21.34
CA PHE A 8 9.74 6.30 20.36
C PHE A 8 9.86 5.67 18.96
N GLY A 9 8.84 4.89 18.59
CA GLY A 9 8.90 3.84 17.57
C GLY A 9 9.23 4.29 16.15
N ARG A 10 10.51 4.49 15.85
CA ARG A 10 11.01 4.46 14.48
C ARG A 10 11.26 3.01 14.08
N VAL A 11 10.64 2.59 12.98
CA VAL A 11 10.94 1.31 12.35
C VAL A 11 12.15 1.53 11.45
N GLU A 12 13.25 0.84 11.77
CA GLU A 12 14.49 0.91 11.00
C GLU A 12 14.73 -0.40 10.28
N LEU A 13 14.91 -0.33 8.96
CA LEU A 13 15.37 -1.45 8.14
C LEU A 13 16.89 -1.50 8.17
N SER A 14 17.46 -2.69 8.28
CA SER A 14 18.92 -2.90 8.28
C SER A 14 19.31 -4.16 7.53
N GLY A 15 20.59 -4.28 7.17
CA GLY A 15 21.14 -5.45 6.49
C GLY A 15 20.50 -5.71 5.11
N GLU A 16 20.29 -6.99 4.79
CA GLU A 16 19.75 -7.43 3.50
C GLU A 16 18.34 -6.89 3.20
N ASP A 17 17.54 -6.60 4.24
CA ASP A 17 16.20 -6.05 4.08
C ASP A 17 16.24 -4.60 3.61
N ALA A 18 17.19 -3.81 4.13
CA ALA A 18 17.41 -2.45 3.65
C ALA A 18 17.89 -2.46 2.18
N ALA A 19 18.80 -3.38 1.82
CA ALA A 19 19.26 -3.52 0.44
C ALA A 19 18.12 -3.91 -0.52
N ARG A 20 17.27 -4.87 -0.12
CA ARG A 20 16.08 -5.24 -0.90
C ARG A 20 15.09 -4.10 -1.05
N PHE A 21 14.85 -3.34 0.02
CA PHE A 21 13.97 -2.18 -0.02
C PHE A 21 14.41 -1.13 -1.04
N ILE A 22 15.71 -0.80 -1.07
CA ILE A 22 16.27 0.14 -2.07
C ILE A 22 16.10 -0.38 -3.49
N LYS A 23 16.34 -1.67 -3.71
CA LYS A 23 16.12 -2.31 -5.02
C LYS A 23 14.67 -2.20 -5.47
N HIS A 24 13.72 -2.52 -4.58
CA HIS A 24 12.29 -2.42 -4.86
C HIS A 24 11.84 -0.98 -5.14
N ILE A 25 12.44 0.04 -4.51
CA ILE A 25 12.13 1.44 -4.83
C ILE A 25 12.57 1.80 -6.25
N ASN A 26 13.76 1.36 -6.66
CA ASN A 26 14.40 1.83 -7.88
C ASN A 26 14.00 1.03 -9.13
N GLU A 27 13.76 -0.27 -9.00
CA GLU A 27 13.71 -1.19 -10.14
C GLU A 27 12.33 -1.82 -10.37
N ASP A 28 11.48 -1.88 -9.34
CA ASP A 28 10.22 -2.60 -9.47
C ASP A 28 9.15 -1.80 -10.19
N LYS A 29 8.41 -2.51 -11.05
CA LYS A 29 7.20 -1.99 -11.68
C LYS A 29 6.04 -2.09 -10.70
N ALA A 30 5.13 -1.13 -10.77
CA ALA A 30 3.94 -1.12 -9.93
C ALA A 30 3.17 -2.44 -10.04
N ASN A 31 2.83 -3.03 -8.89
CA ASN A 31 2.07 -4.27 -8.84
C ASN A 31 0.71 -4.09 -9.56
N PRO A 32 0.40 -4.88 -10.60
CA PRO A 32 -0.85 -4.76 -11.36
C PRO A 32 -2.11 -4.86 -10.49
N LEU A 33 -2.09 -5.67 -9.43
CA LEU A 33 -3.21 -5.81 -8.50
C LEU A 33 -3.40 -4.54 -7.67
N ALA A 34 -2.29 -3.88 -7.27
CA ALA A 34 -2.34 -2.61 -6.56
C ALA A 34 -2.88 -1.50 -7.46
N LEU A 35 -2.48 -1.45 -8.73
CA LEU A 35 -3.04 -0.52 -9.71
C LEU A 35 -4.55 -0.72 -9.90
N ALA A 36 -4.99 -1.98 -10.03
CA ALA A 36 -6.40 -2.31 -10.14
C ALA A 36 -7.20 -1.89 -8.89
N ALA A 37 -6.64 -2.11 -7.69
CA ALA A 37 -7.24 -1.67 -6.44
C ALA A 37 -7.35 -0.14 -6.36
N LEU A 38 -6.30 0.59 -6.76
CA LEU A 38 -6.27 2.04 -6.79
C LEU A 38 -7.33 2.59 -7.75
N ALA A 39 -7.44 2.01 -8.95
CA ALA A 39 -8.46 2.38 -9.93
C ALA A 39 -9.89 2.17 -9.40
N ARG A 40 -10.15 1.06 -8.68
CA ARG A 40 -11.43 0.83 -8.00
C ARG A 40 -11.69 1.90 -6.94
N GLY A 41 -10.69 2.21 -6.11
CA GLY A 41 -10.79 3.23 -5.07
C GLY A 41 -11.12 4.62 -5.62
N ARG A 42 -10.48 5.03 -6.72
CA ARG A 42 -10.78 6.31 -7.40
C ARG A 42 -12.24 6.40 -7.83
N LYS A 43 -12.75 5.35 -8.49
CA LYS A 43 -14.16 5.29 -8.93
C LYS A 43 -15.13 5.39 -7.75
N ILE A 44 -14.81 4.73 -6.64
CA ILE A 44 -15.64 4.81 -5.41
C ILE A 44 -15.61 6.23 -4.84
N SER A 45 -14.43 6.84 -4.74
CA SER A 45 -14.27 8.20 -4.23
C SER A 45 -15.06 9.23 -5.06
N GLU A 46 -15.03 9.10 -6.39
CA GLU A 46 -15.81 9.97 -7.28
C GLU A 46 -17.32 9.85 -7.05
N ARG A 47 -17.84 8.63 -6.90
CA ARG A 47 -19.26 8.39 -6.60
C ARG A 47 -19.68 9.00 -5.26
N VAL A 48 -18.86 8.79 -4.23
CA VAL A 48 -19.11 9.39 -2.89
C VAL A 48 -19.10 10.91 -2.96
N LYS A 49 -18.16 11.53 -3.71
CA LYS A 49 -18.12 12.99 -3.90
C LYS A 49 -19.38 13.53 -4.58
N LYS A 50 -20.02 12.73 -5.44
CA LYS A 50 -21.31 13.07 -6.08
C LYS A 50 -22.52 12.84 -5.18
N GLY A 51 -22.32 12.36 -3.95
CA GLY A 51 -23.39 12.04 -3.00
C GLY A 51 -24.01 10.65 -3.21
N GLU A 52 -23.43 9.81 -4.07
CA GLU A 52 -23.95 8.46 -4.33
C GLU A 52 -23.57 7.51 -3.19
N ALA A 53 -24.55 6.73 -2.71
CA ALA A 53 -24.29 5.69 -1.72
C ALA A 53 -23.53 4.52 -2.34
N PHE A 54 -22.37 4.17 -1.78
CA PHE A 54 -21.58 3.03 -2.18
C PHE A 54 -21.64 1.91 -1.12
N LYS A 55 -22.00 0.70 -1.53
CA LYS A 55 -21.93 -0.50 -0.68
C LYS A 55 -20.76 -1.38 -1.12
N LEU A 56 -19.80 -1.58 -0.23
CA LEU A 56 -18.70 -2.51 -0.44
C LEU A 56 -19.25 -3.93 -0.25
N LYS A 57 -19.34 -4.72 -1.33
CA LYS A 57 -19.59 -6.15 -1.20
C LYS A 57 -18.27 -6.83 -0.86
N ARG A 58 -18.27 -7.59 0.23
CA ARG A 58 -17.16 -8.44 0.63
C ARG A 58 -17.40 -9.78 -0.03
N ASP A 59 -16.78 -10.00 -1.17
CA ASP A 59 -16.72 -11.35 -1.74
C ASP A 59 -15.65 -12.09 -0.91
N ALA A 60 -16.11 -13.11 -0.18
CA ALA A 60 -15.30 -13.94 0.70
C ALA A 60 -14.40 -14.88 -0.10
#